data_AF-A0A0Q0HZ42-F1
#
_entry.id   AF-A0A0Q0HZ42-F1
#
_cell.length_a   1.000
_cell.length_b   1.000
_cell.length_c   1.000
_cell.angle_alpha   90.00
_cell.angle_beta   90.00
_cell.angle_gamma   90.00
#
_symmetry.space_group_name_H-M   'P 1'
#
loop_
_entity.id
_entity.type
_entity.pdbx_description
1 polymer ?
#
loop_
_entity_poly.entity_id
_entity_poly.type
_entity_poly.pdbx_seq_one_letter_code
_entity_poly.pdbx_strand_id
1 'polypeptide(L)'
;MVNKNQQDTLAFTSIAEATRYFTNQQNALKLEEIINSNNLNLSDFRLDAQKRLDKLEQLLAQYKHYYAQVITGSSKEMLSIISELDKVSFQTALDSSATTLNQKIFEQGLFFKARESWIYNTRTMLNILENNQQHFTYDGDTFECDNDELLTQFNTCVAAMDKAADFEAEFLKNKRNSVLNGLKKVWALIKA
;
A
#
# COMPACT_ATOMS: atom_id res chain seq x y z
N MET A 1 22.50 25.73 -11.71
CA MET A 1 22.00 24.53 -12.40
C MET A 1 20.71 24.12 -11.71
N VAL A 2 19.56 24.41 -12.31
CA VAL A 2 18.26 24.00 -11.76
C VAL A 2 18.05 22.55 -12.16
N ASN A 3 18.07 21.65 -11.18
CA ASN A 3 17.74 20.24 -11.38
C ASN A 3 16.25 20.18 -11.74
N LYS A 4 15.96 20.04 -13.02
CA LYS A 4 14.64 19.66 -13.52
C LYS A 4 14.40 18.22 -13.06
N ASN A 5 13.87 18.05 -11.85
CA ASN A 5 13.11 16.85 -11.54
C ASN A 5 11.99 16.80 -12.58
N GLN A 6 12.20 15.98 -13.61
CA GLN A 6 11.13 15.49 -14.48
C GLN A 6 10.17 14.72 -13.58
N GLN A 7 9.24 15.44 -12.95
CA GLN A 7 7.90 14.94 -12.79
C GLN A 7 7.38 14.77 -14.21
N ASP A 8 7.66 13.61 -14.81
CA ASP A 8 6.83 13.11 -15.87
C ASP A 8 5.46 12.90 -15.24
N THR A 9 4.63 13.95 -15.30
CA THR A 9 3.26 13.90 -14.85
C THR A 9 2.58 12.90 -15.78
N LEU A 10 2.44 11.66 -15.31
CA LEU A 10 1.69 10.63 -16.03
C LEU A 10 0.28 11.16 -16.25
N ALA A 11 0.00 11.55 -17.50
CA ALA A 11 -1.28 12.08 -17.90
C ALA A 11 -2.23 10.90 -18.14
N PHE A 12 -2.86 10.40 -17.07
CA PHE A 12 -3.89 9.38 -17.21
C PHE A 12 -5.19 10.01 -17.70
N THR A 13 -5.91 9.31 -18.57
CA THR A 13 -7.19 9.76 -19.14
C THR A 13 -8.38 9.45 -18.22
N SER A 14 -8.22 8.55 -17.24
CA SER A 14 -9.27 8.19 -16.28
C SER A 14 -8.72 7.57 -14.99
N ILE A 15 -9.55 7.54 -13.93
CA ILE A 15 -9.25 6.81 -12.68
C ILE A 15 -9.00 5.33 -12.95
N ALA A 16 -9.75 4.70 -13.86
CA ALA A 16 -9.57 3.28 -14.19
C ALA A 16 -8.19 3.01 -14.80
N GLU A 17 -7.72 3.90 -15.67
CA GLU A 17 -6.38 3.80 -16.26
C GLU A 17 -5.29 3.99 -15.20
N ALA A 18 -5.41 5.00 -14.35
CA ALA A 18 -4.46 5.24 -13.26
C ALA A 18 -4.39 4.06 -12.28
N THR A 19 -5.55 3.47 -11.94
CA THR A 19 -5.65 2.28 -11.08
C THR A 19 -4.96 1.07 -11.70
N ARG A 20 -5.19 0.82 -13.00
CA ARG A 20 -4.54 -0.27 -13.73
C ARG A 20 -3.02 -0.06 -13.82
N TYR A 21 -2.59 1.15 -14.12
CA TYR A 21 -1.17 1.49 -14.16
C TYR A 21 -0.52 1.24 -12.80
N PHE A 22 -1.09 1.79 -11.73
CA PHE A 22 -0.61 1.58 -10.36
C PHE A 22 -0.53 0.09 -10.02
N THR A 23 -1.58 -0.68 -10.29
CA THR A 23 -1.63 -2.13 -10.04
C THR A 23 -0.52 -2.89 -10.80
N ASN A 24 -0.32 -2.57 -12.07
CA ASN A 24 0.73 -3.20 -12.87
C ASN A 24 2.14 -2.88 -12.35
N GLN A 25 2.38 -1.61 -11.99
CA GLN A 25 3.67 -1.20 -11.43
C GLN A 25 3.90 -1.84 -10.06
N GLN A 26 2.87 -1.92 -9.22
CA GLN A 26 2.92 -2.60 -7.92
C GLN A 26 3.28 -4.10 -8.09
N ASN A 27 2.61 -4.79 -9.01
CA ASN A 27 2.88 -6.21 -9.27
C ASN A 27 4.31 -6.42 -9.79
N ALA A 28 4.85 -5.48 -10.58
CA ALA A 28 6.22 -5.55 -11.06
C ALA A 28 7.28 -5.43 -9.95
N LEU A 29 6.92 -4.89 -8.78
CA LEU A 29 7.80 -4.84 -7.61
C LEU A 29 7.89 -6.17 -6.85
N LYS A 30 7.03 -7.15 -7.16
CA LYS A 30 7.02 -8.49 -6.56
C LYS A 30 7.05 -8.44 -5.02
N LEU A 31 6.10 -7.70 -4.45
CA LEU A 31 6.05 -7.42 -3.00
C LEU A 31 5.86 -8.69 -2.17
N GLU A 32 5.29 -9.74 -2.75
CA GLU A 32 5.19 -11.08 -2.17
C GLU A 32 6.56 -11.73 -1.89
N GLU A 33 7.62 -11.32 -2.59
CA GLU A 33 8.97 -11.81 -2.30
C GLU A 33 9.54 -11.21 -1.00
N ILE A 34 9.06 -10.02 -0.60
CA ILE A 34 9.56 -9.29 0.58
C ILE A 34 9.18 -9.97 1.89
N ILE A 35 8.11 -10.77 1.88
CA ILE A 35 7.64 -11.53 3.05
C ILE A 35 8.19 -12.96 3.12
N ASN A 36 9.07 -13.34 2.18
CA ASN A 36 9.69 -14.66 2.16
C ASN A 36 10.95 -14.67 3.04
N SER A 37 10.98 -15.55 4.04
CA SER A 37 12.10 -15.62 5.01
C SER A 37 13.45 -15.94 4.40
N ASN A 38 13.47 -16.79 3.37
CA ASN A 38 14.71 -17.17 2.68
C ASN A 38 15.34 -15.94 2.03
N ASN A 39 14.52 -15.05 1.50
CA ASN A 39 14.97 -13.79 0.91
C ASN A 39 15.33 -12.77 2.01
N LEU A 40 14.49 -12.64 3.05
CA LEU A 40 14.70 -11.70 4.15
C LEU A 40 16.00 -11.94 4.92
N ASN A 41 16.51 -13.17 4.94
CA ASN A 41 17.79 -13.49 5.57
C ASN A 41 18.97 -12.80 4.87
N LEU A 42 18.85 -12.51 3.57
CA LEU A 42 19.91 -11.92 2.77
C LEU A 42 19.93 -10.38 2.92
N SER A 43 21.04 -9.82 3.41
CA SER A 43 21.18 -8.35 3.58
C SER A 43 21.03 -7.59 2.25
N ASP A 44 21.63 -8.07 1.16
CA ASP A 44 21.47 -7.48 -0.17
C ASP A 44 20.01 -7.44 -0.62
N PHE A 45 19.24 -8.49 -0.30
CA PHE A 45 17.81 -8.52 -0.59
C PHE A 45 17.03 -7.52 0.26
N ARG A 46 17.36 -7.36 1.56
CA ARG A 46 16.72 -6.34 2.41
C ARG A 46 16.97 -4.93 1.88
N LEU A 47 18.18 -4.64 1.41
CA LEU A 47 18.52 -3.36 0.76
C LEU A 47 17.75 -3.16 -0.55
N ASP A 48 17.61 -4.20 -1.37
CA ASP A 48 16.78 -4.14 -2.58
C ASP A 48 15.29 -3.94 -2.25
N ALA A 49 14.79 -4.64 -1.23
CA ALA A 49 13.42 -4.49 -0.75
C ALA A 49 13.12 -3.05 -0.29
N GLN A 50 14.06 -2.39 0.40
CA GLN A 50 13.93 -0.97 0.75
C GLN A 50 13.75 -0.08 -0.50
N LYS A 51 14.53 -0.31 -1.56
CA LYS A 51 14.38 0.43 -2.83
C LYS A 51 13.04 0.17 -3.50
N ARG A 52 12.54 -1.07 -3.44
CA ARG A 52 11.20 -1.42 -3.94
C ARG A 52 10.11 -0.68 -3.15
N LEU A 53 10.26 -0.56 -1.83
CA LEU A 53 9.35 0.23 -0.99
C LEU A 53 9.38 1.72 -1.33
N ASP A 54 10.57 2.30 -1.56
CA ASP A 54 10.70 3.69 -1.99
C ASP A 54 9.98 3.92 -3.34
N LYS A 55 10.13 2.98 -4.28
CA LYS A 55 9.44 3.05 -5.56
C LYS A 55 7.92 2.95 -5.40
N LEU A 56 7.45 2.05 -4.53
CA LEU A 56 6.03 1.89 -4.22
C LEU A 56 5.44 3.15 -3.59
N GLU A 57 6.16 3.77 -2.67
CA GLU A 57 5.77 5.03 -2.02
C GLU A 57 5.64 6.17 -3.04
N GLN A 58 6.59 6.28 -3.97
CA GLN A 58 6.52 7.24 -5.08
C GLN A 58 5.30 6.99 -5.98
N LEU A 59 5.05 5.73 -6.36
CA LEU A 59 3.90 5.35 -7.18
C LEU A 59 2.58 5.68 -6.47
N LEU A 60 2.50 5.42 -5.16
CA LEU A 60 1.33 5.73 -4.35
C LEU A 60 1.10 7.24 -4.28
N ALA A 61 2.15 8.03 -4.06
CA ALA A 61 2.07 9.49 -4.04
C ALA A 61 1.58 10.05 -5.39
N GLN A 62 2.08 9.54 -6.51
CA GLN A 62 1.63 9.93 -7.85
C GLN A 62 0.14 9.58 -8.06
N TYR A 63 -0.28 8.38 -7.68
CA TYR A 63 -1.67 7.95 -7.82
C TYR A 63 -2.61 8.76 -6.92
N LYS A 64 -2.23 9.03 -5.68
CA LYS A 64 -2.95 9.93 -4.75
C LYS A 64 -3.11 11.32 -5.36
N HIS A 65 -2.05 11.87 -5.92
CA HIS A 65 -2.06 13.20 -6.53
C HIS A 65 -3.03 13.26 -7.72
N TYR A 66 -2.92 12.31 -8.64
CA TYR A 66 -3.83 12.21 -9.78
C TYR A 66 -5.29 12.04 -9.34
N TYR A 67 -5.56 11.14 -8.39
CA TYR A 67 -6.91 10.91 -7.88
C TYR A 67 -7.51 12.20 -7.28
N ALA A 68 -6.72 12.94 -6.49
CA ALA A 68 -7.16 14.22 -5.93
C ALA A 68 -7.46 15.27 -7.02
N GLN A 69 -6.65 15.33 -8.09
CA GLN A 69 -6.91 16.22 -9.23
C GLN A 69 -8.21 15.86 -9.95
N VAL A 70 -8.47 14.58 -10.19
CA VAL A 70 -9.72 14.15 -10.85
C VAL A 70 -10.93 14.49 -9.99
N ILE A 71 -10.91 14.15 -8.71
CA ILE A 71 -12.06 14.42 -7.81
C ILE A 71 -12.34 15.92 -7.71
N THR A 72 -11.30 16.75 -7.57
CA THR A 72 -11.47 18.21 -7.50
C THR A 72 -11.91 18.82 -8.83
N GLY A 73 -11.42 18.30 -9.96
CA GLY A 73 -11.85 18.70 -11.31
C GLY A 73 -13.29 18.33 -11.60
N SER A 74 -13.66 17.06 -11.39
CA SER A 74 -15.02 16.56 -11.57
C SER A 74 -16.03 17.27 -10.65
N SER A 75 -15.64 17.68 -9.44
CA SER A 75 -16.52 18.46 -8.56
C SER A 75 -16.86 19.83 -9.14
N LYS A 76 -15.92 20.47 -9.85
CA LYS A 76 -16.15 21.77 -10.51
C LYS A 76 -17.03 21.63 -11.76
N GLU A 77 -16.77 20.61 -12.57
CA GLU A 77 -17.58 20.30 -13.76
C GLU A 77 -19.02 19.92 -13.35
N MET A 78 -19.16 19.12 -12.29
CA MET A 78 -20.45 18.74 -11.74
C MET A 78 -21.25 19.95 -11.26
N LEU A 79 -20.61 20.90 -10.55
CA LEU A 79 -21.27 22.15 -10.15
C LEU A 79 -21.68 23.01 -11.37
N SER A 80 -20.88 23.01 -12.44
CA SER A 80 -21.21 23.73 -13.69
C SER A 80 -22.44 23.12 -14.37
N ILE A 81 -22.47 21.79 -14.56
CA ILE A 81 -23.59 21.09 -15.22
C ILE A 81 -24.85 21.18 -14.37
N ILE A 82 -24.73 21.04 -13.05
CA ILE A 82 -25.89 21.10 -12.15
C ILE A 82 -26.43 22.53 -12.04
N SER A 83 -25.60 23.58 -12.23
CA SER A 83 -26.08 24.98 -12.27
C SER A 83 -27.04 25.28 -13.43
N GLU A 84 -27.12 24.40 -14.42
CA GLU A 84 -28.02 24.50 -15.58
C GLU A 84 -29.34 23.72 -15.39
N LEU A 85 -29.50 22.98 -14.29
CA LEU A 85 -30.69 22.19 -13.99
C LEU A 85 -31.74 22.99 -13.20
N ASP A 86 -33.02 22.63 -13.37
CA ASP A 86 -34.11 23.17 -12.56
C ASP A 86 -34.04 22.66 -11.11
N LYS A 87 -34.68 23.39 -10.19
CA LYS A 87 -34.46 23.25 -8.74
C LYS A 87 -34.77 21.85 -8.18
N VAL A 88 -35.71 21.11 -8.79
CA VAL A 88 -36.11 19.76 -8.34
C VAL A 88 -35.14 18.70 -8.85
N SER A 89 -34.71 18.81 -10.12
CA SER A 89 -33.69 17.93 -10.70
C SER A 89 -32.31 18.17 -10.08
N PHE A 90 -32.01 19.43 -9.74
CA PHE A 90 -30.80 19.85 -9.03
C PHE A 90 -30.63 19.09 -7.71
N GLN A 91 -31.66 19.10 -6.85
CA GLN A 91 -31.60 18.49 -5.53
C GLN A 91 -31.48 16.96 -5.61
N THR A 92 -32.24 16.34 -6.51
CA THR A 92 -32.20 14.87 -6.71
C THR A 92 -30.86 14.39 -7.27
N ALA A 93 -30.29 15.14 -8.23
CA ALA A 93 -28.97 14.84 -8.81
C ALA A 93 -27.84 15.01 -7.79
N LEU A 94 -27.92 16.05 -6.94
CA LEU A 94 -26.97 16.27 -5.86
C LEU A 94 -27.01 15.15 -4.81
N ASP A 95 -28.19 14.81 -4.28
CA ASP A 95 -28.31 13.87 -3.16
C ASP A 95 -27.83 12.45 -3.55
N SER A 96 -28.20 12.00 -4.75
CA SER A 96 -27.78 10.70 -5.29
C SER A 96 -26.28 10.65 -5.61
N SER A 97 -25.77 11.68 -6.29
CA SER A 97 -24.38 11.69 -6.75
C SER A 97 -23.39 11.96 -5.63
N ALA A 98 -23.72 12.83 -4.67
CA ALA A 98 -22.89 13.10 -3.51
C ALA A 98 -22.70 11.83 -2.67
N THR A 99 -23.75 11.03 -2.49
CA THR A 99 -23.69 9.79 -1.70
C THR A 99 -22.73 8.78 -2.33
N THR A 100 -22.85 8.50 -3.64
CA THR A 100 -21.94 7.56 -4.34
C THR A 100 -20.51 8.09 -4.47
N LEU A 101 -20.33 9.38 -4.73
CA LEU A 101 -19.00 10.01 -4.82
C LEU A 101 -18.27 9.98 -3.47
N ASN A 102 -18.96 10.34 -2.39
CA ASN A 102 -18.39 10.30 -1.04
C ASN A 102 -17.98 8.89 -0.63
N GLN A 103 -18.80 7.88 -0.96
CA GLN A 103 -18.45 6.49 -0.70
C GLN A 103 -17.18 6.07 -1.44
N LYS A 104 -17.07 6.38 -2.75
CA LYS A 104 -15.87 6.05 -3.55
C LYS A 104 -14.62 6.77 -3.06
N ILE A 105 -14.73 8.04 -2.67
CA ILE A 105 -13.62 8.80 -2.10
C ILE A 105 -13.18 8.19 -0.77
N PHE A 106 -14.14 7.79 0.07
CA PHE A 106 -13.86 7.15 1.35
C PHE A 106 -13.15 5.80 1.17
N GLU A 107 -13.67 4.92 0.29
CA GLU A 107 -13.05 3.63 -0.04
C GLU A 107 -11.62 3.81 -0.58
N GLN A 108 -11.41 4.77 -1.49
CA GLN A 108 -10.07 5.07 -2.00
C GLN A 108 -9.14 5.61 -0.90
N GLY A 109 -9.66 6.44 0.01
CA GLY A 109 -8.93 6.96 1.16
C GLY A 109 -8.49 5.84 2.12
N LEU A 110 -9.34 4.85 2.34
CA LEU A 110 -9.00 3.65 3.12
C LEU A 110 -7.91 2.83 2.43
N PHE A 111 -8.01 2.61 1.12
CA PHE A 111 -6.97 1.93 0.34
C PHE A 111 -5.61 2.64 0.48
N PHE A 112 -5.56 3.97 0.32
CA PHE A 112 -4.31 4.73 0.46
C PHE A 112 -3.71 4.58 1.86
N LYS A 113 -4.52 4.69 2.91
CA LYS A 113 -4.06 4.50 4.30
C LYS A 113 -3.56 3.08 4.56
N ALA A 114 -4.26 2.07 4.05
CA ALA A 114 -3.84 0.68 4.18
C ALA A 114 -2.47 0.49 3.52
N ARG A 115 -2.30 0.96 2.29
CA ARG A 115 -1.04 0.83 1.56
C ARG A 115 0.11 1.61 2.20
N GLU A 116 -0.12 2.82 2.70
CA GLU A 116 0.87 3.57 3.50
C GLU A 116 1.27 2.81 4.75
N SER A 117 0.29 2.24 5.47
CA SER A 117 0.55 1.42 6.66
C SER A 117 1.37 0.18 6.31
N TRP A 118 1.07 -0.49 5.21
CA TRP A 118 1.84 -1.64 4.74
C TRP A 118 3.30 -1.26 4.44
N ILE A 119 3.53 -0.17 3.70
CA ILE A 119 4.89 0.33 3.37
C ILE A 119 5.66 0.64 4.65
N TYR A 120 5.05 1.41 5.55
CA TYR A 120 5.69 1.83 6.80
C TYR A 120 6.09 0.63 7.66
N ASN A 121 5.17 -0.31 7.90
CA ASN A 121 5.43 -1.46 8.74
C ASN A 121 6.45 -2.42 8.10
N THR A 122 6.42 -2.58 6.78
CA THR A 122 7.43 -3.38 6.06
C THR A 122 8.82 -2.74 6.19
N ARG A 123 8.91 -1.42 6.03
CA ARG A 123 10.17 -0.67 6.20
C ARG A 123 10.70 -0.81 7.63
N THR A 124 9.83 -0.69 8.63
CA THR A 124 10.19 -0.89 10.05
C THR A 124 10.68 -2.30 10.32
N MET A 125 9.97 -3.33 9.81
CA MET A 125 10.38 -4.73 9.91
C MET A 125 11.78 -4.97 9.30
N LEU A 126 12.03 -4.46 8.10
CA LEU A 126 13.33 -4.56 7.44
C LEU A 126 14.44 -3.86 8.24
N ASN A 127 14.15 -2.69 8.82
CA ASN A 127 15.10 -1.97 9.66
C ASN A 127 15.39 -2.70 10.98
N ILE A 128 14.41 -3.38 11.56
CA ILE A 128 14.63 -4.23 12.75
C ILE A 128 15.65 -5.31 12.42
N LEU A 129 15.46 -6.03 11.31
CA LEU A 129 16.40 -7.07 10.86
C LEU A 129 17.79 -6.50 10.54
N GLU A 130 17.86 -5.35 9.87
CA GLU A 130 19.13 -4.78 9.43
C GLU A 130 19.96 -4.19 10.59
N ASN A 131 19.32 -3.52 11.55
CA ASN A 131 20.01 -2.84 12.64
C ASN A 131 20.30 -3.74 13.85
N ASN A 132 19.70 -4.94 13.89
CA ASN A 132 19.80 -5.84 15.04
C ASN A 132 20.22 -7.26 14.63
N GLN A 133 21.01 -7.40 13.55
CA GLN A 133 21.41 -8.70 13.01
C GLN A 133 21.99 -9.65 14.06
N GLN A 134 22.69 -9.13 15.07
CA GLN A 134 23.25 -9.92 16.17
C GLN A 134 22.18 -10.65 17.03
N HIS A 135 20.94 -10.18 17.00
CA HIS A 135 19.81 -10.73 17.76
C HIS A 135 18.96 -11.69 16.93
N PHE A 136 19.26 -11.87 15.63
CA PHE A 136 18.48 -12.70 14.73
C PHE A 136 19.34 -13.82 14.13
N THR A 137 18.88 -15.05 14.25
CA THR A 137 19.48 -16.22 13.58
C THR A 137 18.47 -16.83 12.63
N TYR A 138 18.90 -17.22 11.44
CA TYR A 138 18.04 -17.90 10.46
C TYR A 138 18.47 -19.36 10.35
N ASP A 139 17.55 -20.28 10.62
CA ASP A 139 17.81 -21.73 10.69
C ASP A 139 17.59 -22.46 9.34
N GLY A 140 17.13 -21.74 8.31
CA GLY A 140 16.76 -22.29 7.00
C GLY A 140 15.26 -22.29 6.70
N ASP A 141 14.40 -22.03 7.69
CA ASP A 141 12.94 -21.90 7.53
C ASP A 141 12.38 -20.73 8.36
N THR A 142 12.92 -20.54 9.56
CA THR A 142 12.48 -19.60 10.58
C THR A 142 13.55 -18.59 10.97
N PHE A 143 13.10 -17.45 11.52
CA PHE A 143 13.99 -16.56 12.25
C PHE A 143 13.84 -16.85 13.74
N GLU A 144 14.95 -17.06 14.43
CA GLU A 144 15.02 -17.05 15.87
C GLU A 144 15.48 -15.67 16.33
N CYS A 145 14.86 -15.15 17.39
CA CYS A 145 15.25 -13.88 18.00
C CYS A 145 15.50 -14.08 19.49
N ASP A 146 16.68 -13.68 19.96
CA ASP A 146 17.06 -13.79 21.37
C ASP A 146 16.57 -12.62 22.25
N ASN A 147 15.90 -11.65 21.63
CA ASN A 147 15.41 -10.43 22.28
C ASN A 147 13.89 -10.31 22.12
N ASP A 148 13.17 -10.52 23.24
CA ASP A 148 11.71 -10.50 23.28
C ASP A 148 11.09 -9.17 22.85
N GLU A 149 11.76 -8.04 23.11
CA GLU A 149 11.25 -6.71 22.72
C GLU A 149 11.32 -6.54 21.21
N LEU A 150 12.47 -6.86 20.60
CA LEU A 150 12.64 -6.82 19.15
C LEU A 150 11.67 -7.78 18.45
N LEU A 151 11.49 -8.98 19.00
CA LEU A 151 10.51 -9.94 18.50
C LEU A 151 9.08 -9.38 18.58
N THR A 152 8.71 -8.71 19.66
CA THR A 152 7.39 -8.08 19.81
C THR A 152 7.18 -6.95 18.79
N GLN A 153 8.18 -6.10 18.59
CA GLN A 153 8.13 -5.03 17.59
C GLN A 153 8.01 -5.59 16.17
N PHE A 154 8.78 -6.63 15.86
CA PHE A 154 8.72 -7.34 14.58
C PHE A 154 7.33 -7.92 14.33
N ASN A 155 6.79 -8.67 15.29
CA ASN A 155 5.45 -9.27 15.21
C ASN A 155 4.34 -8.23 15.07
N THR A 156 4.50 -7.07 15.71
CA THR A 156 3.57 -5.94 15.57
C THR A 156 3.56 -5.40 14.14
N CYS A 157 4.74 -5.27 13.52
CA CYS A 157 4.86 -4.85 12.13
C CYS A 157 4.16 -5.85 11.20
N VAL A 158 4.41 -7.15 11.38
CA VAL A 158 3.79 -8.22 10.59
C VAL A 158 2.27 -8.18 10.70
N ALA A 159 1.73 -8.11 11.92
CA ALA A 159 0.28 -8.06 12.14
C ALA A 159 -0.37 -6.82 11.50
N ALA A 160 0.32 -5.67 11.52
CA ALA A 160 -0.14 -4.46 10.85
C ALA A 160 -0.09 -4.58 9.32
N MET A 161 0.93 -5.24 8.77
CA MET A 161 1.03 -5.54 7.34
C MET A 161 -0.12 -6.47 6.88
N ASP A 162 -0.41 -7.52 7.63
CA ASP A 162 -1.54 -8.42 7.32
C ASP A 162 -2.88 -7.67 7.30
N LYS A 163 -3.12 -6.86 8.34
CA LYS A 163 -4.35 -6.05 8.42
C LYS A 163 -4.48 -5.11 7.23
N ALA A 164 -3.39 -4.46 6.82
CA ALA A 164 -3.37 -3.59 5.64
C ALA A 164 -3.62 -4.37 4.33
N ALA A 165 -3.03 -5.56 4.20
CA ALA A 165 -3.20 -6.41 3.03
C ALA A 165 -4.64 -6.94 2.90
N ASP A 166 -5.31 -7.25 4.00
CA ASP A 166 -6.71 -7.67 4.02
C ASP A 166 -7.63 -6.56 3.47
N PHE A 167 -7.45 -5.31 3.91
CA PHE A 167 -8.18 -4.16 3.37
C PHE A 167 -7.94 -3.95 1.87
N GLU A 168 -6.70 -4.16 1.42
CA GLU A 168 -6.37 -4.00 0.01
C GLU A 168 -6.96 -5.11 -0.87
N ALA A 169 -6.99 -6.35 -0.39
CA ALA A 169 -7.58 -7.48 -1.10
C ALA A 169 -9.08 -7.26 -1.33
N GLU A 170 -9.78 -6.72 -0.32
CA GLU A 170 -11.19 -6.31 -0.43
C GLU A 170 -11.39 -5.21 -1.48
N PHE A 171 -10.49 -4.22 -1.54
CA PHE A 171 -10.57 -3.11 -2.49
C PHE A 171 -10.25 -3.51 -3.94
N LEU A 172 -9.20 -4.32 -4.15
CA LEU A 172 -8.74 -4.70 -5.50
C LEU A 172 -9.46 -5.91 -6.10
N LYS A 173 -10.38 -6.56 -5.37
CA LYS A 173 -10.99 -7.86 -5.76
C LYS A 173 -9.93 -8.93 -6.11
N ASN A 174 -8.74 -8.82 -5.53
CA ASN A 174 -7.62 -9.72 -5.80
C ASN A 174 -7.62 -10.90 -4.84
N LYS A 175 -7.07 -12.05 -5.27
CA LYS A 175 -6.87 -13.22 -4.42
C LYS A 175 -5.89 -12.89 -3.27
N ARG A 176 -6.31 -13.21 -2.04
CA ARG A 176 -5.55 -13.09 -0.79
C ARG A 176 -4.20 -13.83 -0.88
N ASN A 177 -3.09 -13.11 -0.73
CA ASN A 177 -1.80 -13.67 -0.32
C ASN A 177 -1.60 -13.32 1.16
N SER A 178 -2.10 -14.17 2.06
CA SER A 178 -1.99 -13.92 3.51
C SER A 178 -0.52 -13.89 3.93
N VAL A 179 -0.05 -12.76 4.48
CA VAL A 179 1.32 -12.61 4.98
C VAL A 179 1.55 -13.56 6.16
N LEU A 180 0.53 -13.74 7.01
CA LEU A 180 0.48 -14.77 8.06
C LEU A 180 0.68 -16.21 7.56
N ASN A 181 0.35 -16.58 6.32
CA ASN A 181 0.57 -17.97 5.86
C ASN A 181 2.00 -18.20 5.37
N GLY A 182 2.65 -17.16 4.84
CA GLY A 182 4.08 -17.18 4.54
C GLY A 182 4.92 -17.16 5.81
N LEU A 183 4.54 -16.33 6.79
CA LEU A 183 5.26 -16.16 8.05
C LEU A 183 4.84 -17.15 9.16
N LYS A 184 3.65 -17.77 9.18
CA LYS A 184 3.34 -18.82 10.19
C LYS A 184 4.21 -20.06 10.03
N LYS A 185 4.69 -20.36 8.83
CA LYS A 185 5.73 -21.40 8.64
C LYS A 185 7.04 -21.02 9.33
N VAL A 186 7.31 -19.72 9.44
CA VAL A 186 8.52 -19.08 9.98
C VAL A 186 8.54 -19.06 11.51
N TRP A 187 7.50 -19.50 12.23
CA TRP A 187 7.44 -19.34 13.69
C TRP A 187 6.86 -20.51 14.47
N ALA A 188 6.57 -21.65 13.84
CA ALA A 188 5.85 -22.75 14.48
C ALA A 188 6.66 -23.59 15.51
N LEU A 189 7.90 -23.22 15.85
CA LEU A 189 8.77 -24.05 16.71
C LEU A 189 9.29 -23.40 18.00
N ILE A 190 8.80 -22.24 18.43
CA ILE A 190 9.19 -21.67 19.76
C ILE A 190 8.29 -22.18 20.91
N LYS A 191 7.50 -23.25 20.70
CA LYS A 191 6.92 -24.04 21.80
C LYS A 191 6.87 -25.52 21.47
N ALA A 192 8.00 -26.20 21.70
CA ALA A 192 8.03 -27.58 22.17
C ALA A 192 9.15 -27.70 23.22
#